data_AF-A0A6J1J679-F1
#
_entry.id   AF-A0A6J1J679-F1
#
_cell.length_a   1.000
_cell.length_b   1.000
_cell.length_c   1.000
_cell.angle_alpha   90.00
_cell.angle_beta   90.00
_cell.angle_gamma   90.00
#
_symmetry.space_group_name_H-M   'P 1'
#
loop_
_entity.id
_entity.type
_entity.pdbx_description
1 polymer ?
#
loop_
_entity_poly.entity_id
_entity_poly.type
_entity_poly.pdbx_seq_one_letter_code
_entity_poly.pdbx_strand_id
1 'polypeptide(L)'
;MEETHNSHPPILKLLDVSLRLLSVPLTIASIGLTVTNRQDNPDYGTLEFHNLSGLKYMVCISAIAAAYALFAAAFSWIRCFAAKAWVFFVSDQIVAYLMVTSVAAVGEILYLAYYGDREVSWSEAYSTYGKFCDKMKMALVFQALGFGCFFVVAVVSAFRAFSIFDPPLPSHHLQHQSN
;
A
#
# COMPACT_ATOMS: atom_id res chain seq x y z
N MET A 1 18.76 14.34 -37.11
CA MET A 1 19.62 13.53 -36.22
C MET A 1 18.97 13.57 -34.86
N GLU A 2 18.61 12.39 -34.38
CA GLU A 2 17.65 12.13 -33.30
C GLU A 2 18.26 12.50 -31.94
N GLU A 3 17.85 13.64 -31.38
CA GLU A 3 18.14 14.04 -30.01
C GLU A 3 17.14 13.33 -29.08
N THR A 4 17.46 12.11 -28.66
CA THR A 4 16.71 11.42 -27.58
C THR A 4 17.00 12.09 -26.24
N HIS A 5 16.31 13.21 -26.00
CA HIS A 5 16.27 13.88 -24.70
C HIS A 5 15.52 12.97 -23.70
N ASN A 6 16.29 12.18 -22.95
CA ASN A 6 15.85 11.26 -21.90
C ASN A 6 14.83 11.92 -20.96
N SER A 7 13.54 11.68 -21.21
CA SER A 7 12.39 12.36 -20.58
C SER A 7 11.94 11.70 -19.27
N HIS A 8 12.73 10.75 -18.75
CA HIS A 8 12.32 9.84 -17.67
C HIS A 8 12.26 10.41 -16.23
N PRO A 9 13.07 11.39 -15.77
CA PRO A 9 13.04 11.83 -14.37
C PRO A 9 11.77 12.60 -13.90
N PRO A 10 11.11 13.47 -14.69
CA PRO A 10 9.89 14.16 -14.24
C PRO A 10 8.66 13.24 -14.18
N ILE A 11 8.57 12.26 -15.09
CA ILE A 11 7.43 11.33 -15.17
C ILE A 11 7.39 10.40 -13.96
N LEU A 12 8.53 9.83 -13.56
CA LEU A 12 8.60 8.94 -12.39
C LEU A 12 8.27 9.68 -11.08
N LYS A 13 8.65 10.95 -10.96
CA LYS A 13 8.28 11.79 -9.80
C LYS A 13 6.78 12.11 -9.79
N LEU A 14 6.21 12.45 -10.95
CA LEU A 14 4.77 12.71 -11.04
C LEU A 14 3.96 11.47 -10.69
N LEU A 15 4.37 10.30 -11.22
CA LEU A 15 3.76 9.01 -10.89
C LEU A 15 3.84 8.73 -9.38
N ASP A 16 5.02 8.85 -8.77
CA ASP A 16 5.23 8.63 -7.33
C ASP A 16 4.30 9.49 -6.47
N VAL A 17 4.27 10.81 -6.71
CA VAL A 17 3.42 11.74 -5.97
C VAL A 17 1.94 11.45 -6.20
N SER A 18 1.53 11.15 -7.44
CA SER A 18 0.13 10.85 -7.78
C SER A 18 -0.37 9.59 -7.06
N LEU A 19 0.45 8.54 -6.99
CA LEU A 19 0.12 7.29 -6.30
C LEU A 19 0.03 7.49 -4.79
N ARG A 20 0.93 8.30 -4.20
CA ARG A 20 0.83 8.66 -2.78
C ARG A 20 -0.48 9.40 -2.51
N LEU A 21 -0.81 10.42 -3.31
CA LEU A 21 -2.07 11.16 -3.15
C LEU A 21 -3.31 10.30 -3.39
N LEU A 22 -3.26 9.34 -4.32
CA LEU A 22 -4.36 8.40 -4.57
C LEU A 22 -4.56 7.41 -3.41
N SER A 23 -3.47 6.98 -2.76
CA SER A 23 -3.55 6.05 -1.62
C SER A 23 -4.24 6.64 -0.38
N VAL A 24 -4.20 7.96 -0.20
CA VAL A 24 -4.81 8.65 0.95
C VAL A 24 -6.34 8.47 1.01
N PRO A 25 -7.14 8.83 -0.02
CA PRO A 25 -8.58 8.60 0.01
C PRO A 25 -8.94 7.11 0.07
N LEU A 26 -8.14 6.22 -0.53
CA LEU A 26 -8.36 4.76 -0.46
C LEU A 26 -8.22 4.25 0.99
N THR A 27 -7.14 4.63 1.67
CA THR A 27 -6.90 4.24 3.06
C THR A 27 -7.91 4.88 4.02
N ILE A 28 -8.29 6.13 3.80
CA ILE A 28 -9.36 6.80 4.57
C ILE A 28 -10.72 6.10 4.38
N ALA A 29 -11.07 5.72 3.14
CA ALA A 29 -12.30 4.98 2.86
C ALA A 29 -12.32 3.61 3.57
N SER A 30 -11.20 2.89 3.55
CA SER A 30 -11.02 1.63 4.29
C SER A 30 -11.23 1.81 5.81
N ILE A 31 -10.62 2.84 6.40
CA ILE A 31 -10.81 3.19 7.82
C ILE A 31 -12.27 3.51 8.11
N GLY A 32 -12.88 4.39 7.32
CA GLY A 32 -14.27 4.82 7.52
C GLY A 32 -15.25 3.65 7.48
N LEU A 33 -15.10 2.75 6.49
CA LEU A 33 -15.92 1.55 6.39
C LEU A 33 -15.71 0.60 7.58
N THR A 34 -14.47 0.46 8.06
CA THR A 34 -14.14 -0.45 9.16
C THR A 34 -14.63 0.09 10.50
N VAL A 35 -14.34 1.35 10.83
CA VAL A 35 -14.69 1.96 12.12
C VAL A 35 -16.20 2.10 12.29
N THR A 36 -16.94 2.32 11.20
CA THR A 36 -18.41 2.37 11.22
C THR A 36 -19.06 0.99 11.08
N ASN A 37 -18.27 -0.09 11.10
CA ASN A 37 -18.78 -1.44 10.96
C ASN A 37 -19.23 -2.02 12.30
N ARG A 38 -20.55 -2.18 12.43
CA ARG A 38 -21.23 -2.74 13.60
C ARG A 38 -22.51 -3.42 13.13
N GLN A 39 -22.80 -4.59 13.68
CA GLN A 39 -24.05 -5.31 13.44
C GLN A 39 -24.50 -6.02 14.73
N ASP A 40 -25.75 -5.78 15.13
CA ASP A 40 -26.39 -6.49 16.24
C ASP A 40 -27.07 -7.77 15.74
N ASN A 41 -27.00 -8.81 16.55
CA ASN A 41 -27.78 -10.04 16.39
C ASN A 41 -28.38 -10.46 17.75
N PRO A 42 -29.70 -10.71 17.83
CA PRO A 42 -30.35 -11.07 19.10
C PRO A 42 -29.95 -12.45 19.66
N ASP A 43 -29.53 -13.38 18.80
CA ASP A 43 -29.18 -14.75 19.18
C ASP A 43 -27.69 -14.89 19.51
N TYR A 44 -26.83 -14.12 18.84
CA TYR A 44 -25.37 -14.23 18.93
C TYR A 44 -24.66 -13.00 19.50
N GLY A 45 -25.38 -11.92 19.78
CA GLY A 45 -24.84 -10.67 20.31
C GLY A 45 -24.38 -9.68 19.25
N THR A 46 -23.64 -8.66 19.69
CA THR A 46 -23.19 -7.56 18.84
C THR A 46 -21.78 -7.81 18.32
N LEU A 47 -21.60 -7.69 17.00
CA LEU A 47 -20.31 -7.74 16.34
C LEU A 47 -19.87 -6.35 15.89
N GLU A 48 -18.71 -5.91 16.38
CA GLU A 48 -18.12 -4.61 16.10
C GLU A 48 -16.66 -4.78 15.66
N PHE A 49 -16.11 -3.80 14.94
CA PHE A 49 -14.74 -3.89 14.41
C PHE A 49 -13.67 -4.13 15.49
N HIS A 50 -13.85 -3.57 16.69
CA HIS A 50 -12.91 -3.70 17.80
C HIS A 50 -12.82 -5.13 18.37
N ASN A 51 -13.79 -6.00 18.05
CA ASN A 51 -13.79 -7.41 18.47
C ASN A 51 -12.81 -8.24 17.63
N LEU A 52 -12.45 -7.76 16.43
CA LEU A 52 -11.56 -8.46 15.51
C LEU A 52 -10.20 -7.76 15.47
N SER A 53 -9.18 -8.43 16.01
CA SER A 53 -7.81 -7.91 16.05
C SER A 53 -7.27 -7.58 14.65
N GLY A 54 -7.60 -8.37 13.64
CA GLY A 54 -7.22 -8.12 12.25
C GLY A 54 -7.77 -6.79 11.69
N LEU A 55 -9.01 -6.44 12.02
CA LEU A 55 -9.60 -5.15 11.61
C LEU A 55 -8.95 -3.96 12.32
N LYS A 56 -8.66 -4.10 13.63
CA LYS A 56 -7.90 -3.08 14.37
C LYS A 56 -6.51 -2.88 13.77
N TYR A 57 -5.84 -3.98 13.44
CA TYR A 57 -4.53 -3.95 12.79
C TYR A 57 -4.61 -3.24 11.43
N MET A 58 -5.56 -3.61 10.58
CA MET A 58 -5.77 -2.96 9.28
C MET A 58 -6.00 -1.46 9.42
N VAL A 59 -6.89 -1.01 10.31
CA VAL A 59 -7.15 0.43 10.56
C VAL A 59 -5.88 1.16 10.99
N CYS A 60 -5.09 0.58 11.89
CA CYS A 60 -3.83 1.15 12.33
C CYS A 60 -2.84 1.32 11.16
N ILE A 61 -2.68 0.28 10.35
CA ILE A 61 -1.82 0.31 9.18
C ILE A 61 -2.31 1.32 8.13
N SER A 62 -3.62 1.38 7.86
CA SER A 62 -4.19 2.37 6.95
C SER A 62 -3.89 3.80 7.42
N ALA A 63 -3.96 4.07 8.72
CA ALA A 63 -3.66 5.38 9.28
C ALA A 63 -2.17 5.75 9.14
N ILE A 64 -1.27 4.80 9.43
CA ILE A 64 0.18 4.95 9.23
C ILE A 64 0.48 5.23 7.74
N ALA A 65 -0.13 4.47 6.84
CA ALA A 65 0.05 4.62 5.40
C ALA A 65 -0.43 5.99 4.90
N ALA A 66 -1.62 6.44 5.34
CA ALA A 66 -2.15 7.76 4.98
C ALA A 66 -1.25 8.90 5.47
N ALA A 67 -0.82 8.85 6.74
CA ALA A 67 0.07 9.85 7.32
C ALA A 67 1.43 9.89 6.60
N TYR A 68 2.00 8.72 6.32
CA TYR A 68 3.25 8.60 5.58
C TYR A 68 3.12 9.10 4.13
N ALA A 69 2.02 8.78 3.43
CA ALA A 69 1.80 9.24 2.06
C ALA A 69 1.78 10.77 1.96
N LEU A 70 1.07 11.44 2.88
CA LEU A 70 1.01 12.90 2.96
C LEU A 70 2.37 13.50 3.29
N PHE A 71 3.05 12.94 4.30
CA PHE A 71 4.39 13.37 4.68
C PHE A 71 5.34 13.24 3.49
N ALA A 72 5.43 12.07 2.87
CA ALA A 72 6.37 11.84 1.80
C ALA A 72 6.07 12.68 0.54
N ALA A 73 4.79 12.91 0.21
CA ALA A 73 4.41 13.79 -0.89
C ALA A 73 4.77 15.27 -0.64
N ALA A 74 4.70 15.74 0.62
CA ALA A 74 5.12 17.09 0.97
C ALA A 74 6.65 17.25 0.94
N PHE A 75 7.37 16.27 1.49
CA PHE A 75 8.82 16.33 1.63
C PHE A 75 9.59 15.96 0.35
N SER A 76 8.96 15.30 -0.63
CA SER A 76 9.59 14.95 -1.91
C SER A 76 10.02 16.16 -2.75
N TRP A 77 9.43 17.35 -2.48
CA TRP A 77 9.82 18.61 -3.13
C TRP A 77 10.97 19.33 -2.44
N ILE A 78 11.36 18.92 -1.24
CA ILE A 78 12.43 19.55 -0.47
C ILE A 78 13.77 18.91 -0.87
N ARG A 79 14.67 19.71 -1.50
CA ARG A 79 15.94 19.24 -2.08
C ARG A 79 16.85 18.51 -1.07
N CYS A 80 16.84 18.90 0.22
CA CYS A 80 17.59 18.22 1.29
C CYS A 80 17.14 16.77 1.53
N PHE A 81 15.84 16.49 1.40
CA PHE A 81 15.29 15.15 1.58
C PHE A 81 15.35 14.33 0.29
N ALA A 82 15.17 14.98 -0.86
CA ALA A 82 15.27 14.33 -2.17
C ALA A 82 16.67 13.72 -2.43
N ALA A 83 17.72 14.23 -1.78
CA ALA A 83 19.07 13.66 -1.84
C ALA A 83 19.21 12.31 -1.08
N LYS A 84 18.24 11.93 -0.25
CA LYS A 84 18.26 10.69 0.55
C LYS A 84 17.30 9.64 -0.02
N ALA A 85 17.53 9.22 -1.26
CA ALA A 85 16.70 8.23 -1.97
C ALA A 85 16.51 6.92 -1.17
N TRP A 86 17.53 6.51 -0.40
CA TRP A 86 17.50 5.33 0.45
C TRP A 86 16.46 5.40 1.59
N VAL A 87 16.23 6.58 2.18
CA VAL A 87 15.25 6.73 3.27
C VAL A 87 13.85 6.51 2.74
N PHE A 88 13.51 7.15 1.61
CA PHE A 88 12.22 6.94 0.96
C PHE A 88 12.04 5.48 0.53
N PHE A 89 13.06 4.87 -0.06
CA PHE A 89 13.02 3.45 -0.42
C PHE A 89 12.69 2.55 0.78
N VAL A 90 13.45 2.64 1.87
CA VAL A 90 13.22 1.80 3.05
C VAL A 90 11.84 2.05 3.65
N SER A 91 11.41 3.30 3.78
CA SER A 91 10.08 3.64 4.30
C SER A 91 8.95 3.15 3.40
N ASP A 92 9.07 3.31 2.08
CA ASP A 92 8.08 2.84 1.10
C ASP A 92 7.91 1.31 1.18
N GLN A 93 9.02 0.58 1.32
CA GLN A 93 9.02 -0.87 1.51
C GLN A 93 8.33 -1.28 2.81
N ILE A 94 8.68 -0.65 3.94
CA ILE A 94 8.06 -0.93 5.25
C ILE A 94 6.55 -0.75 5.18
N VAL A 95 6.07 0.35 4.60
CA VAL A 95 4.62 0.60 4.50
C VAL A 95 3.95 -0.42 3.58
N ALA A 96 4.54 -0.75 2.43
CA ALA A 96 4.00 -1.78 1.53
C ALA A 96 3.89 -3.15 2.23
N TYR A 97 4.91 -3.55 3.01
CA TYR A 97 4.88 -4.79 3.78
C TYR A 97 3.79 -4.79 4.87
N LEU A 98 3.65 -3.69 5.61
CA LEU A 98 2.58 -3.57 6.60
C LEU A 98 1.19 -3.63 5.96
N MET A 99 1.03 -3.00 4.79
CA MET A 99 -0.23 -3.02 4.06
C MET A 99 -0.58 -4.44 3.60
N VAL A 100 0.34 -5.18 2.98
CA VAL A 100 0.05 -6.55 2.52
C VAL A 100 -0.23 -7.50 3.67
N THR A 101 0.48 -7.38 4.80
CA THR A 101 0.19 -8.22 5.98
C THR A 101 -1.18 -7.91 6.56
N SER A 102 -1.62 -6.63 6.55
CA SER A 102 -2.97 -6.29 6.99
C SER A 102 -4.05 -6.82 6.05
N VAL A 103 -3.82 -6.80 4.73
CA VAL A 103 -4.72 -7.38 3.73
C VAL A 103 -4.82 -8.90 3.95
N ALA A 104 -3.70 -9.59 4.18
CA ALA A 104 -3.70 -11.02 4.47
C ALA A 104 -4.47 -11.34 5.74
N ALA A 105 -4.20 -10.64 6.85
CA ALA A 105 -4.86 -10.88 8.13
C ALA A 105 -6.38 -10.71 8.07
N VAL A 106 -6.87 -9.66 7.41
CA VAL A 106 -8.33 -9.46 7.24
C VAL A 106 -8.90 -10.38 6.17
N GLY A 107 -8.12 -10.72 5.14
CA GLY A 107 -8.49 -11.69 4.11
C GLY A 107 -8.78 -13.07 4.69
N GLU A 108 -7.96 -13.55 5.63
CA GLU A 108 -8.19 -14.81 6.34
C GLU A 108 -9.47 -14.77 7.18
N ILE A 109 -9.69 -13.69 7.94
CA ILE A 109 -10.92 -13.50 8.73
C ILE A 109 -12.15 -13.49 7.81
N LEU A 110 -12.06 -12.80 6.66
CA LEU A 110 -13.15 -12.74 5.69
C LEU A 110 -13.40 -14.10 5.03
N TYR A 111 -12.33 -14.82 4.66
CA TYR A 111 -12.42 -16.16 4.09
C TYR A 111 -13.17 -17.10 5.02
N LEU A 112 -12.76 -17.13 6.29
CA LEU A 112 -13.38 -17.99 7.28
C LEU A 112 -14.80 -17.54 7.64
N ALA A 113 -15.10 -16.24 7.59
CA ALA A 113 -16.47 -15.75 7.77
C ALA A 113 -17.42 -16.23 6.66
N TYR A 114 -16.93 -16.36 5.42
CA TYR A 114 -17.74 -16.79 4.27
C TYR A 114 -17.84 -18.31 4.13
N TYR A 115 -16.76 -19.05 4.35
CA TYR A 115 -16.68 -20.48 4.07
C TYR A 115 -16.60 -21.37 5.32
N GLY A 116 -16.32 -20.78 6.49
CA GLY A 116 -16.02 -21.54 7.71
C GLY A 116 -14.77 -22.40 7.57
N ASP A 117 -14.54 -23.23 8.59
CA ASP A 117 -13.55 -24.31 8.54
C ASP A 117 -14.05 -25.49 9.39
N ARG A 118 -14.40 -26.58 8.71
CA ARG A 118 -14.97 -27.77 9.37
C ARG A 118 -13.93 -28.55 10.18
N GLU A 119 -12.64 -28.46 9.84
CA GLU A 119 -11.58 -29.20 10.53
C GLU A 119 -11.35 -28.66 11.94
N VAL A 120 -11.52 -27.35 12.13
CA VAL A 120 -11.44 -26.69 13.44
C VAL A 120 -12.80 -26.31 14.03
N SER A 121 -13.89 -26.86 13.47
CA SER A 121 -15.28 -26.62 13.91
C SER A 121 -15.73 -25.15 13.86
N TRP A 122 -15.17 -24.35 12.95
CA TRP A 122 -15.58 -22.96 12.76
C TRP A 122 -16.72 -22.84 11.74
N SER A 123 -17.86 -22.31 12.18
CA SER A 123 -19.04 -22.12 11.35
C SER A 123 -18.96 -20.83 10.53
N GLU A 124 -19.59 -20.84 9.36
CA GLU A 124 -19.78 -19.64 8.54
C GLU A 124 -20.50 -18.54 9.33
N ALA A 125 -19.89 -17.35 9.40
CA ALA A 125 -20.46 -16.18 10.09
C ALA A 125 -21.30 -15.30 9.15
N TYR A 126 -21.16 -15.46 7.83
CA TYR A 126 -21.83 -14.64 6.82
C TYR A 126 -23.35 -14.73 6.88
N SER A 127 -23.91 -15.92 7.14
CA SER A 127 -25.36 -16.14 7.28
C SER A 127 -25.97 -15.29 8.41
N THR A 128 -25.21 -15.05 9.47
CA THR A 128 -25.61 -14.28 10.66
C THR A 128 -25.26 -12.80 10.55
N TYR A 129 -24.09 -12.47 9.99
CA TYR A 129 -23.49 -11.13 9.99
C TYR A 129 -23.21 -10.59 8.57
N GLY A 130 -24.04 -10.92 7.58
CA GLY A 130 -23.80 -10.60 6.17
C GLY A 130 -23.49 -9.12 5.89
N LYS A 131 -24.21 -8.18 6.51
CA LYS A 131 -23.97 -6.73 6.33
C LYS A 131 -22.59 -6.30 6.85
N PHE A 132 -22.17 -6.86 7.98
CA PHE A 132 -20.84 -6.65 8.54
C PHE A 132 -19.77 -7.20 7.60
N CYS A 133 -19.96 -8.43 7.09
CA CYS A 133 -19.04 -9.07 6.15
C CYS A 133 -18.93 -8.32 4.81
N ASP A 134 -20.04 -7.78 4.29
CA ASP A 134 -20.02 -6.97 3.06
C ASP A 134 -19.26 -5.67 3.24
N LYS A 135 -19.46 -4.94 4.34
CA LYS A 135 -18.67 -3.75 4.66
C LYS A 135 -17.19 -4.08 4.86
N MET A 136 -16.89 -5.18 5.54
CA MET A 136 -15.52 -5.67 5.74
C MET A 136 -14.84 -6.00 4.40
N LYS A 137 -15.54 -6.68 3.49
CA LYS A 137 -15.07 -6.95 2.12
C LYS A 137 -14.76 -5.65 1.37
N MET A 138 -15.66 -4.67 1.41
CA MET A 138 -15.42 -3.38 0.74
C MET A 138 -14.21 -2.65 1.34
N ALA A 139 -14.07 -2.63 2.67
CA ALA A 139 -12.90 -2.04 3.33
C ALA A 139 -11.60 -2.74 2.89
N LEU A 140 -11.61 -4.07 2.83
CA LEU A 140 -10.47 -4.86 2.36
C LEU A 140 -10.11 -4.55 0.90
N VAL A 141 -11.11 -4.36 0.02
CA VAL A 141 -10.87 -3.96 -1.38
C VAL A 141 -10.17 -2.59 -1.44
N PHE A 142 -10.65 -1.59 -0.69
CA PHE A 142 -9.98 -0.28 -0.64
C PHE A 142 -8.55 -0.37 -0.07
N GLN A 143 -8.34 -1.20 0.96
CA GLN A 143 -7.02 -1.47 1.51
C GLN A 143 -6.09 -2.12 0.47
N ALA A 144 -6.57 -3.11 -0.28
CA ALA A 144 -5.81 -3.79 -1.32
C ALA A 144 -5.45 -2.86 -2.49
N LEU A 145 -6.35 -1.96 -2.89
CA LEU A 145 -6.07 -0.91 -3.88
C LEU A 145 -5.00 0.07 -3.35
N GLY A 146 -5.09 0.46 -2.07
CA GLY A 146 -4.08 1.28 -1.41
C GLY A 146 -2.71 0.57 -1.37
N PHE A 147 -2.69 -0.72 -1.06
CA PHE A 147 -1.49 -1.55 -1.14
C PHE A 147 -0.91 -1.57 -2.56
N GLY A 148 -1.74 -1.74 -3.59
CA GLY A 148 -1.29 -1.69 -4.99
C GLY A 148 -0.58 -0.37 -5.33
N CYS A 149 -1.11 0.76 -4.84
CA CYS A 149 -0.45 2.05 -4.99
C CYS A 149 0.94 2.07 -4.32
N PHE A 150 1.02 1.62 -3.07
CA PHE A 150 2.26 1.57 -2.30
C PHE A 150 3.27 0.56 -2.86
N PHE A 151 2.82 -0.55 -3.42
CA PHE A 151 3.67 -1.53 -4.09
C PHE A 151 4.37 -0.89 -5.29
N VAL A 152 3.64 -0.17 -6.15
CA VAL A 152 4.24 0.54 -7.29
C VAL A 152 5.20 1.63 -6.80
N VAL A 153 4.83 2.41 -5.77
CA VAL A 153 5.73 3.41 -5.16
C VAL A 153 7.02 2.76 -4.64
N ALA A 154 6.91 1.63 -3.96
CA ALA A 154 8.04 0.89 -3.40
C ALA A 154 8.97 0.32 -4.49
N VAL A 155 8.41 -0.10 -5.63
CA VAL A 155 9.16 -0.51 -6.82
C VAL A 155 9.88 0.68 -7.46
N VAL A 156 9.19 1.80 -7.68
CA VAL A 156 9.79 3.01 -8.26
C VAL A 156 10.89 3.56 -7.35
N SER A 157 10.70 3.54 -6.03
CA SER A 157 11.72 3.99 -5.09
C SER A 157 12.95 3.07 -5.06
N ALA A 158 12.76 1.76 -5.22
CA ALA A 158 13.85 0.80 -5.41
C ALA A 158 14.66 1.13 -6.67
N PHE A 159 13.98 1.28 -7.81
CA PHE A 159 14.64 1.63 -9.07
C PHE A 159 15.51 2.88 -8.93
N ARG A 160 15.00 3.95 -8.30
CA ARG A 160 15.78 5.19 -8.08
C ARG A 160 16.95 5.03 -7.10
N ALA A 161 16.79 4.19 -6.07
CA ALA A 161 17.85 3.96 -5.09
C ALA A 161 18.99 3.14 -5.69
N PHE A 162 18.67 2.17 -6.56
CA PHE A 162 19.65 1.28 -7.17
C PHE A 162 20.25 1.79 -8.49
N SER A 163 19.56 2.66 -9.24
CA SER A 163 20.11 3.25 -10.48
C SER A 163 21.33 4.15 -10.25
N ILE A 164 21.61 4.53 -9.01
CA ILE A 164 22.85 5.24 -8.64
C ILE A 164 24.11 4.37 -8.85
N PHE A 165 23.96 3.04 -8.89
CA PHE A 165 25.06 2.10 -9.05
C PHE A 165 25.23 1.59 -10.49
N ASP A 166 24.52 2.17 -11.47
CA ASP A 166 24.72 1.82 -12.87
C ASP A 166 26.17 2.14 -13.27
N PRO A 167 26.94 1.16 -13.80
CA PRO A 167 28.33 1.37 -14.16
C PRO A 167 28.42 2.43 -15.25
N PRO A 168 29.39 3.36 -15.20
CA PRO A 168 29.61 4.29 -16.30
C PRO A 168 29.83 3.49 -17.58
N LEU A 169 29.11 3.85 -18.65
CA LEU A 169 29.24 3.23 -19.96
C LEU A 169 30.73 3.13 -20.36
N PRO A 170 31.21 1.98 -20.88
CA PRO A 170 32.58 1.85 -21.33
C PRO A 170 32.88 2.90 -22.40
N SER A 171 33.90 3.71 -22.17
CA SER A 171 34.39 4.74 -23.10
C SER A 171 35.09 4.12 -24.31
N HIS A 172 34.37 3.37 -25.15
CA HIS A 172 34.95 2.74 -26.34
C HIS A 172 35.10 3.68 -27.56
N HIS A 173 34.97 5.00 -27.38
CA HIS A 173 34.96 5.97 -28.48
C HIS A 173 36.08 7.04 -28.48
N LEU A 174 37.09 6.96 -27.59
CA LEU A 174 38.21 7.92 -27.61
C LEU A 174 39.52 7.39 -28.22
N GLN A 175 39.58 6.14 -28.69
CA GLN A 175 40.80 5.60 -29.33
C GLN A 175 40.86 5.73 -30.87
N HIS A 176 39.84 6.28 -31.53
CA HIS A 176 39.85 6.42 -33.00
C HIS A 176 40.20 7.83 -33.52
N GLN A 177 40.64 8.75 -32.66
CA GLN A 177 41.11 10.09 -33.06
C GLN A 177 42.62 10.32 -32.86
N SER A 178 43.42 9.28 -32.63
CA SER A 178 44.89 9.39 -32.52
C SER A 178 45.66 8.48 -33.49
N ASN A 179 45.21 8.36 -34.74
CA ASN A 179 46.03 7.87 -35.84
C ASN A 179 45.59 8.52 -37.15
#